data_AF-A0A179UEI5-F1
#
_entry.id   AF-A0A179UEI5-F1
#
_cell.length_a   1.000
_cell.length_b   1.000
_cell.length_c   1.000
_cell.angle_alpha   90.00
_cell.angle_beta   90.00
_cell.angle_gamma   90.00
#
_symmetry.space_group_name_H-M   'P 1'
#
loop_
_entity.id
_entity.type
_entity.pdbx_description
1 polymer ?
#
loop_
_entity_poly.entity_id
_entity_poly.type
_entity_poly.pdbx_seq_one_letter_code
_entity_poly.pdbx_strand_id
1 'polypeptide(L)'
;MSLRQNKRRPVDIDFTLRRVFGKKAFRPLQREVIEAAIAGHDVFLQAATSFGKSLCFQLPAIVGHGVTVVVSPLLALMVDQVAALEANGIPVATINSTTPLTKRREIVKDLLSGHPITRLLYVTPEYCQTDAFRRNLQTVHLQGELARIAIDEAHCVSEWGHDFRPAYKELSWFRRELRMPFVPITALTATATARVRSDIISLLGLDPMTLKKFSTGSARPNIHYEVRYLQDCSMDPTIPDTDQLNDLFCWLSSIHSRRIARFSSPSANVSSDEELTSATTPPLPPMTGIIYVPLRAICSELANSLSASPLNIKAVAYHAGLSASERSRIQSLWSSPSKISTSTKDKSGENSKPPSFYIVVATNAFGMGIDNPHVRFVIHWTPPRSFEGFVQESGRAGRDGRAAVSLIYYSPQERDRVLDRINRDQEWHFDAALQGNNNPASKKRSHSASNIAAKVRNQQALFESFKRVVKYCETTTRCRHEVIREFFDERDPQADSGIGQPTQVYTNTSITSTCDFACDFCKEGREVLTRRKKLSGASETSLEDYENFSPAPIPMDDFMGFRTASLIDRNGNR
;
A
#
# COMPACT_ATOMS: atom_id res chain seq x y z
N MET A 1 -44.25 1.52 -21.84
CA MET A 1 -43.08 1.33 -22.71
C MET A 1 -42.18 0.28 -22.07
N SER A 2 -42.09 -0.90 -22.69
CA SER A 2 -41.38 -2.08 -22.20
C SER A 2 -39.89 -1.78 -22.00
N LEU A 3 -39.41 -1.96 -20.77
CA LEU A 3 -37.98 -1.96 -20.43
C LEU A 3 -37.31 -3.03 -21.30
N ARG A 4 -36.52 -2.59 -22.30
CA ARG A 4 -35.55 -3.46 -22.96
C ARG A 4 -34.56 -3.93 -21.89
N GLN A 5 -34.86 -5.06 -21.24
CA GLN A 5 -33.84 -5.91 -20.66
C GLN A 5 -32.98 -6.40 -21.82
N ASN A 6 -32.01 -5.56 -22.22
CA ASN A 6 -30.94 -5.97 -23.10
C ASN A 6 -30.23 -7.12 -22.39
N LYS A 7 -30.58 -8.36 -22.76
CA LYS A 7 -29.71 -9.52 -22.60
C LYS A 7 -28.43 -9.19 -23.36
N ARG A 8 -27.52 -8.45 -22.72
CA ARG A 8 -26.16 -8.22 -23.21
C ARG A 8 -25.61 -9.61 -23.53
N ARG A 9 -25.08 -9.80 -24.74
CA ARG A 9 -24.38 -11.04 -25.09
C ARG A 9 -23.38 -11.34 -23.97
N PRO A 10 -23.25 -12.60 -23.51
CA PRO A 10 -22.24 -12.94 -22.50
C PRO A 10 -20.89 -12.47 -23.03
N VAL A 11 -20.32 -11.48 -22.36
CA VAL A 11 -19.04 -10.94 -22.79
C VAL A 11 -17.99 -11.95 -22.40
N ASP A 12 -17.20 -12.40 -23.38
CA ASP A 12 -16.07 -13.28 -23.14
C ASP A 12 -14.95 -12.49 -22.43
N ILE A 13 -15.02 -12.46 -21.10
CA ILE A 13 -14.02 -11.82 -20.25
C ILE A 13 -12.66 -12.53 -20.33
N ASP A 14 -12.65 -13.82 -20.68
CA ASP A 14 -11.44 -14.61 -20.87
C ASP A 14 -10.69 -14.22 -22.15
N PHE A 15 -11.43 -13.91 -23.22
CA PHE A 15 -10.85 -13.37 -24.44
C PHE A 15 -10.17 -12.02 -24.18
N THR A 16 -10.85 -11.09 -23.51
CA THR A 16 -10.26 -9.77 -23.15
C THR A 16 -9.04 -9.94 -22.25
N LEU A 17 -9.10 -10.84 -21.26
CA LEU A 17 -7.97 -11.13 -20.38
C LEU A 17 -6.73 -11.59 -21.15
N ARG A 18 -6.89 -12.55 -22.06
CA ARG A 18 -5.78 -13.11 -22.84
C ARG A 18 -5.25 -12.13 -23.88
N ARG A 19 -6.16 -11.50 -24.65
CA ARG A 19 -5.79 -10.67 -25.81
C ARG A 19 -5.31 -9.28 -25.42
N VAL A 20 -5.95 -8.64 -24.45
CA VAL A 20 -5.64 -7.25 -24.09
C VAL A 20 -4.64 -7.19 -22.94
N PHE A 21 -4.80 -8.03 -21.92
CA PHE A 21 -3.92 -8.00 -20.74
C PHE A 21 -2.80 -9.05 -20.75
N GLY A 22 -2.76 -9.93 -21.75
CA GLY A 22 -1.72 -10.95 -21.89
C GLY A 22 -1.68 -11.99 -20.75
N LYS A 23 -2.77 -12.14 -19.99
CA LYS A 23 -2.82 -13.05 -18.82
C LYS A 23 -3.46 -14.38 -19.19
N LYS A 24 -2.90 -15.49 -18.69
CA LYS A 24 -3.37 -16.85 -19.00
C LYS A 24 -4.70 -17.19 -18.31
N ALA A 25 -4.86 -16.77 -17.05
CA ALA A 25 -6.03 -17.07 -16.24
C ALA A 25 -6.24 -16.01 -15.14
N PHE A 26 -7.46 -15.93 -14.62
CA PHE A 26 -7.78 -15.12 -13.45
C PHE A 26 -7.20 -15.75 -12.18
N ARG A 27 -6.87 -14.91 -11.19
CA ARG A 27 -6.58 -15.38 -9.83
C ARG A 27 -7.89 -15.76 -9.11
N PRO A 28 -7.85 -16.59 -8.04
CA PRO A 28 -9.04 -16.90 -7.25
C PRO A 28 -9.79 -15.64 -6.84
N LEU A 29 -11.12 -15.66 -6.84
CA LEU A 29 -12.03 -14.54 -6.55
C LEU A 29 -12.03 -13.38 -7.57
N GLN A 30 -11.02 -13.26 -8.44
CA GLN A 30 -10.88 -12.12 -9.34
C GLN A 30 -11.98 -12.12 -10.42
N ARG A 31 -12.40 -13.30 -10.88
CA ARG A 31 -13.48 -13.45 -11.87
C ARG A 31 -14.81 -12.98 -11.29
N GLU A 32 -15.17 -13.44 -10.10
CA GLU A 32 -16.45 -13.12 -9.45
C GLU A 32 -16.58 -11.61 -9.19
N VAL A 33 -15.49 -10.95 -8.80
CA VAL A 33 -15.44 -9.50 -8.63
C VAL A 33 -15.71 -8.77 -9.95
N ILE A 34 -15.06 -9.22 -11.02
CA ILE A 34 -15.18 -8.62 -12.36
C ILE A 34 -16.60 -8.82 -12.92
N GLU A 35 -17.18 -10.01 -12.74
CA GLU A 35 -18.54 -10.33 -13.17
C GLU A 35 -19.57 -9.48 -12.42
N ALA A 36 -19.42 -9.31 -11.10
CA ALA A 36 -20.25 -8.40 -10.31
C ALA A 36 -20.13 -6.94 -10.79
N ALA A 37 -18.92 -6.52 -11.16
CA ALA A 37 -18.69 -5.20 -11.74
C ALA A 37 -19.35 -5.04 -13.13
N ILE A 38 -19.27 -6.04 -14.00
CA ILE A 38 -19.90 -5.98 -15.33
C ILE A 38 -21.42 -5.99 -15.22
N ALA A 39 -21.97 -6.70 -14.23
CA ALA A 39 -23.41 -6.73 -13.93
C ALA A 39 -23.98 -5.41 -13.40
N GLY A 40 -23.12 -4.43 -13.08
CA GLY A 40 -23.53 -3.10 -12.62
C GLY A 40 -23.75 -3.00 -11.10
N HIS A 41 -23.24 -3.95 -10.31
CA HIS A 41 -23.28 -3.85 -8.86
C HIS A 41 -22.22 -2.87 -8.33
N ASP A 42 -22.54 -2.25 -7.19
CA ASP A 42 -21.53 -1.71 -6.29
C ASP A 42 -20.68 -2.86 -5.75
N VAL A 43 -19.38 -2.63 -5.65
CA VAL A 43 -18.40 -3.66 -5.27
C VAL A 43 -17.47 -3.10 -4.21
N PHE A 44 -17.31 -3.83 -3.11
CA PHE A 44 -16.23 -3.62 -2.14
C PHE A 44 -15.27 -4.80 -2.22
N LEU A 45 -14.00 -4.53 -2.54
CA LEU A 45 -12.94 -5.53 -2.61
C LEU A 45 -11.84 -5.21 -1.60
N GLN A 46 -11.71 -6.08 -0.59
CA GLN A 46 -10.56 -6.13 0.30
C GLN A 46 -9.64 -7.29 -0.13
N ALA A 47 -8.47 -6.95 -0.68
CA ALA A 47 -7.56 -7.97 -1.15
C ALA A 47 -6.10 -7.57 -1.07
N ALA A 48 -5.25 -8.52 -0.64
CA ALA A 48 -3.83 -8.30 -0.40
C ALA A 48 -3.12 -7.60 -1.57
N THR A 49 -2.02 -6.92 -1.26
CA THR A 49 -1.08 -6.46 -2.30
C THR A 49 -0.66 -7.67 -3.14
N SER A 50 -0.57 -7.51 -4.46
CA SER A 50 -0.44 -8.57 -5.49
C SER A 50 -1.71 -9.26 -5.99
N PHE A 51 -2.89 -9.14 -5.36
CA PHE A 51 -4.14 -9.76 -5.89
C PHE A 51 -4.47 -9.35 -7.33
N GLY A 52 -3.95 -8.21 -7.78
CA GLY A 52 -4.27 -7.64 -9.09
C GLY A 52 -5.59 -6.88 -9.06
N LYS A 53 -5.80 -6.10 -8.00
CA LYS A 53 -6.98 -5.24 -7.77
C LYS A 53 -7.28 -4.34 -8.96
N SER A 54 -6.24 -3.82 -9.63
CA SER A 54 -6.40 -2.96 -10.81
C SER A 54 -7.19 -3.63 -11.94
N LEU A 55 -6.97 -4.91 -12.19
CA LEU A 55 -7.71 -5.65 -13.22
C LEU A 55 -9.22 -5.70 -12.94
N CYS A 56 -9.62 -5.67 -11.67
CA CYS A 56 -11.02 -5.73 -11.24
C CYS A 56 -11.85 -4.51 -11.67
N PHE A 57 -11.22 -3.37 -11.97
CA PHE A 57 -11.90 -2.21 -12.55
C PHE A 57 -11.45 -1.92 -13.99
N GLN A 58 -10.23 -2.29 -14.37
CA GLN A 58 -9.71 -2.10 -15.74
C GLN A 58 -10.42 -2.99 -16.77
N LEU A 59 -10.65 -4.27 -16.46
CA LEU A 59 -11.31 -5.18 -17.40
C LEU A 59 -12.77 -4.78 -17.63
N PRO A 60 -13.60 -4.50 -16.60
CA PRO A 60 -14.95 -3.99 -16.80
C PRO A 60 -15.02 -2.71 -17.63
N ALA A 61 -14.03 -1.81 -17.50
CA ALA A 61 -14.00 -0.55 -18.28
C ALA A 61 -13.79 -0.77 -19.79
N ILE A 62 -13.12 -1.87 -20.17
CA ILE A 62 -12.83 -2.20 -21.58
C ILE A 62 -13.98 -3.01 -22.19
N VAL A 63 -14.57 -3.89 -21.39
CA VAL A 63 -15.72 -4.71 -21.79
C VAL A 63 -17.00 -3.87 -21.89
N GLY A 64 -17.14 -2.87 -21.02
CA GLY A 64 -18.26 -1.95 -21.02
C GLY A 64 -18.19 -0.86 -22.10
N HIS A 65 -19.28 -0.10 -22.18
CA HIS A 65 -19.33 1.16 -22.92
C HIS A 65 -19.33 2.33 -21.94
N GLY A 66 -18.83 3.48 -22.37
CA GLY A 66 -18.61 4.67 -21.55
C GLY A 66 -17.23 4.75 -20.91
N VAL A 67 -17.08 5.71 -20.01
CA VAL A 67 -15.87 6.08 -19.28
C VAL A 67 -15.94 5.53 -17.85
N THR A 68 -14.86 4.89 -17.40
CA THR A 68 -14.64 4.58 -15.98
C THR A 68 -13.71 5.62 -15.37
N VAL A 69 -14.17 6.30 -14.32
CA VAL A 69 -13.33 7.24 -13.56
C VAL A 69 -12.63 6.46 -12.44
N VAL A 70 -11.30 6.50 -12.42
CA VAL A 70 -10.47 5.87 -11.39
C VAL A 70 -9.88 6.95 -10.49
N VAL A 71 -10.30 6.96 -9.22
CA VAL A 71 -9.76 7.83 -8.19
C VAL A 71 -8.63 7.11 -7.49
N SER A 72 -7.41 7.66 -7.55
CA SER A 72 -6.23 7.10 -6.90
C SER A 72 -5.48 8.20 -6.16
N PRO A 73 -4.89 7.95 -4.98
CA PRO A 73 -4.23 9.00 -4.21
C PRO A 73 -2.88 9.40 -4.83
N LEU A 74 -2.30 8.57 -5.69
CA LEU A 74 -0.86 8.57 -5.91
C LEU A 74 -0.50 8.70 -7.36
N LEU A 75 0.25 9.76 -7.66
CA LEU A 75 0.70 10.04 -9.01
C LEU A 75 1.58 8.93 -9.59
N ALA A 76 2.48 8.34 -8.80
CA ALA A 76 3.36 7.27 -9.27
C ALA A 76 2.56 6.02 -9.70
N LEU A 77 1.56 5.61 -8.90
CA LEU A 77 0.69 4.49 -9.22
C LEU A 77 -0.15 4.76 -10.48
N MET A 78 -0.66 5.99 -10.63
CA MET A 78 -1.39 6.38 -11.83
C MET A 78 -0.50 6.32 -13.08
N VAL A 79 0.72 6.86 -13.02
CA VAL A 79 1.66 6.86 -14.14
C VAL A 79 1.98 5.45 -14.61
N ASP A 80 2.31 4.55 -13.67
CA ASP A 80 2.65 3.15 -14.01
C ASP A 80 1.45 2.40 -14.62
N GLN A 81 0.25 2.58 -14.06
CA GLN A 81 -0.95 1.94 -14.60
C GLN A 81 -1.36 2.50 -15.96
N VAL A 82 -1.27 3.82 -16.15
CA VAL A 82 -1.58 4.47 -17.43
C VAL A 82 -0.60 4.00 -18.50
N ALA A 83 0.70 4.01 -18.23
CA ALA A 83 1.71 3.54 -19.18
C ALA A 83 1.50 2.06 -19.58
N ALA A 84 1.14 1.19 -18.63
CA ALA A 84 0.82 -0.20 -18.91
C ALA A 84 -0.45 -0.37 -19.77
N LEU A 85 -1.47 0.46 -19.55
CA LEU A 85 -2.71 0.45 -20.34
C LEU A 85 -2.48 1.00 -21.76
N GLU A 86 -1.73 2.09 -21.90
CA GLU A 86 -1.33 2.66 -23.20
C GLU A 86 -0.51 1.66 -24.02
N ALA A 87 0.42 0.95 -23.39
CA ALA A 87 1.20 -0.11 -24.04
C ALA A 87 0.35 -1.27 -24.55
N ASN A 88 -0.80 -1.53 -23.92
CA ASN A 88 -1.79 -2.52 -24.37
C ASN A 88 -2.78 -1.94 -25.42
N GLY A 89 -2.57 -0.70 -25.87
CA GLY A 89 -3.44 -0.03 -26.84
C GLY A 89 -4.80 0.40 -26.29
N ILE A 90 -4.94 0.52 -24.96
CA ILE A 90 -6.19 0.91 -24.32
C ILE A 90 -6.28 2.44 -24.25
N PRO A 91 -7.38 3.07 -24.70
CA PRO A 91 -7.60 4.50 -24.55
C PRO A 91 -7.74 4.88 -23.06
N VAL A 92 -6.68 5.43 -22.49
CA VAL A 92 -6.62 5.87 -21.10
C VAL A 92 -6.13 7.33 -21.04
N ALA A 93 -6.63 8.07 -20.07
CA ALA A 93 -6.19 9.43 -19.78
C ALA A 93 -5.92 9.62 -18.29
N THR A 94 -5.07 10.57 -17.95
CA THR A 94 -4.83 10.99 -16.56
C THR A 94 -4.87 12.51 -16.45
N ILE A 95 -5.58 13.02 -15.43
CA ILE A 95 -5.58 14.44 -15.09
C ILE A 95 -5.08 14.59 -13.65
N ASN A 96 -3.93 15.23 -13.51
CA ASN A 96 -3.29 15.52 -12.23
C ASN A 96 -2.56 16.88 -12.25
N SER A 97 -1.70 17.12 -11.27
CA SER A 97 -0.92 18.37 -11.15
C SER A 97 0.20 18.51 -12.18
N THR A 98 0.67 17.41 -12.78
CA THR A 98 1.73 17.42 -13.80
C THR A 98 1.20 17.40 -15.23
N THR A 99 -0.10 17.16 -15.43
CA THR A 99 -0.74 17.18 -16.76
C THR A 99 -0.72 18.61 -17.37
N PRO A 100 -0.12 18.80 -18.56
CA PRO A 100 -0.13 20.10 -19.26
C PRO A 100 -1.54 20.60 -19.56
N LEU A 101 -1.73 21.92 -19.57
CA LEU A 101 -3.04 22.54 -19.81
C LEU A 101 -3.63 22.22 -21.18
N THR A 102 -2.79 22.11 -22.22
CA THR A 102 -3.19 21.70 -23.58
C THR A 102 -3.81 20.31 -23.56
N LYS A 103 -3.08 19.34 -22.99
CA LYS A 103 -3.54 17.96 -22.86
C LYS A 103 -4.81 17.84 -22.02
N ARG A 104 -4.90 18.62 -20.94
CA ARG A 104 -6.12 18.68 -20.10
C ARG A 104 -7.34 19.14 -20.90
N ARG A 105 -7.19 20.17 -21.74
CA ARG A 105 -8.28 20.66 -22.61
C ARG A 105 -8.70 19.61 -23.64
N GLU A 106 -7.75 18.88 -24.23
CA GLU A 106 -8.05 17.77 -25.16
C GLU A 106 -8.86 16.67 -24.47
N ILE A 107 -8.43 16.23 -23.29
CA ILE A 107 -9.14 15.18 -22.53
C ILE A 107 -10.55 15.64 -22.19
N VAL A 108 -10.71 16.87 -21.69
CA VAL A 108 -12.03 17.41 -21.36
C VAL A 108 -12.92 17.53 -22.61
N LYS A 109 -12.36 17.92 -23.76
CA LYS A 109 -13.10 17.99 -25.03
C LYS A 109 -13.57 16.60 -25.47
N ASP A 110 -12.72 15.58 -25.36
CA ASP A 110 -13.09 14.18 -25.64
C ASP A 110 -14.22 13.70 -24.72
N LEU A 111 -14.08 13.92 -23.41
CA LEU A 111 -15.08 13.54 -22.40
C LEU A 111 -16.44 14.17 -22.67
N LEU A 112 -16.47 15.44 -23.09
CA LEU A 112 -17.71 16.18 -23.34
C LEU A 112 -18.30 15.96 -24.74
N SER A 113 -17.66 15.17 -25.60
CA SER A 113 -18.08 14.95 -26.99
C SER A 113 -19.40 14.18 -27.14
N GLY A 114 -19.88 13.54 -26.06
CA GLY A 114 -21.04 12.64 -26.08
C GLY A 114 -20.73 11.22 -26.56
N HIS A 115 -19.53 10.97 -27.10
CA HIS A 115 -19.04 9.64 -27.46
C HIS A 115 -17.52 9.55 -27.19
N PRO A 116 -17.09 9.64 -25.92
CA PRO A 116 -15.69 9.70 -25.55
C PRO A 116 -14.92 8.47 -26.00
N ILE A 117 -13.73 8.70 -26.55
CA ILE A 117 -12.80 7.62 -26.92
C ILE A 117 -12.15 7.05 -25.65
N THR A 118 -11.88 7.92 -24.68
CA THR A 118 -11.28 7.55 -23.39
C THR A 118 -12.15 6.52 -22.65
N ARG A 119 -11.58 5.34 -22.32
CA ARG A 119 -12.25 4.30 -21.53
C ARG A 119 -11.97 4.39 -20.04
N LEU A 120 -10.76 4.84 -19.69
CA LEU A 120 -10.33 5.02 -18.30
C LEU A 120 -9.79 6.42 -18.08
N LEU A 121 -10.31 7.12 -17.07
CA LEU A 121 -9.81 8.41 -16.63
C LEU A 121 -9.27 8.32 -15.20
N TYR A 122 -7.96 8.42 -15.04
CA TYR A 122 -7.31 8.48 -13.73
C TYR A 122 -7.31 9.91 -13.19
N VAL A 123 -7.78 10.11 -11.97
CA VAL A 123 -7.80 11.40 -11.27
C VAL A 123 -7.38 11.28 -9.80
N THR A 124 -6.82 12.35 -9.26
CA THR A 124 -6.55 12.49 -7.82
C THR A 124 -7.83 12.89 -7.06
N PRO A 125 -8.01 12.49 -5.80
CA PRO A 125 -9.18 12.87 -5.00
C PRO A 125 -9.31 14.40 -4.83
N GLU A 126 -8.21 15.16 -4.78
CA GLU A 126 -8.24 16.63 -4.71
C GLU A 126 -8.86 17.24 -5.96
N TYR A 127 -8.58 16.67 -7.13
CA TYR A 127 -9.16 17.16 -8.38
C TYR A 127 -10.67 16.91 -8.44
N CYS A 128 -11.14 15.81 -7.85
CA CYS A 128 -12.57 15.49 -7.74
C CYS A 128 -13.38 16.52 -6.96
N GLN A 129 -12.73 17.33 -6.12
CA GLN A 129 -13.38 18.40 -5.35
C GLN A 129 -13.63 19.65 -6.17
N THR A 130 -12.93 19.83 -7.28
CA THR A 130 -13.01 21.06 -8.07
C THR A 130 -14.35 21.17 -8.77
N ASP A 131 -14.94 22.37 -8.78
CA ASP A 131 -16.23 22.62 -9.44
C ASP A 131 -16.16 22.37 -10.95
N ALA A 132 -15.00 22.60 -11.56
CA ALA A 132 -14.78 22.32 -12.97
C ALA A 132 -14.90 20.80 -13.27
N PHE A 133 -14.29 19.96 -12.44
CA PHE A 133 -14.40 18.50 -12.59
C PHE A 133 -15.84 18.04 -12.37
N ARG A 134 -16.48 18.49 -11.27
CA ARG A 134 -17.85 18.11 -10.93
C ARG A 134 -18.85 18.47 -12.02
N ARG A 135 -18.79 19.69 -12.57
CA ARG A 135 -19.64 20.12 -13.69
C ARG A 135 -19.42 19.27 -14.94
N ASN A 136 -18.16 19.04 -15.33
CA ASN A 136 -17.86 18.23 -16.51
C ASN A 136 -18.37 16.80 -16.34
N LEU A 137 -18.15 16.19 -15.17
CA LEU A 137 -18.59 14.83 -14.91
C LEU A 137 -20.12 14.70 -14.88
N GLN A 138 -20.84 15.70 -14.35
CA GLN A 138 -22.30 15.76 -14.45
C GLN A 138 -22.77 15.77 -15.91
N THR A 139 -22.10 16.51 -16.80
CA THR A 139 -22.42 16.46 -18.24
C THR A 139 -22.21 15.06 -18.84
N VAL A 140 -21.05 14.43 -18.58
CA VAL A 140 -20.78 13.06 -19.06
C VAL A 140 -21.80 12.05 -18.51
N HIS A 141 -22.21 12.25 -17.26
CA HIS A 141 -23.22 11.45 -16.60
C HIS A 141 -24.60 11.57 -17.25
N LEU A 142 -25.06 12.80 -17.50
CA LEU A 142 -26.33 13.07 -18.17
C LEU A 142 -26.36 12.59 -19.63
N GLN A 143 -25.19 12.54 -20.28
CA GLN A 143 -25.03 11.93 -21.61
C GLN A 143 -25.15 10.39 -21.59
N GLY A 144 -25.15 9.75 -20.41
CA GLY A 144 -25.17 8.30 -20.27
C GLY A 144 -23.81 7.63 -20.53
N GLU A 145 -22.74 8.42 -20.61
CA GLU A 145 -21.40 7.95 -20.94
C GLU A 145 -20.54 7.64 -19.70
N LEU A 146 -21.02 7.94 -18.49
CA LEU A 146 -20.32 7.57 -17.25
C LEU A 146 -20.70 6.14 -16.82
N ALA A 147 -19.77 5.20 -17.00
CA ALA A 147 -20.03 3.78 -16.81
C ALA A 147 -19.86 3.31 -15.36
N ARG A 148 -18.82 3.79 -14.68
CA ARG A 148 -18.41 3.31 -13.35
C ARG A 148 -17.45 4.29 -12.67
N ILE A 149 -17.45 4.29 -11.35
CA ILE A 149 -16.43 4.95 -10.54
C ILE A 149 -15.65 3.89 -9.78
N ALA A 150 -14.33 3.89 -9.93
CA ALA A 150 -13.43 3.04 -9.16
C ALA A 150 -12.65 3.91 -8.17
N ILE A 151 -12.66 3.54 -6.89
CA ILE A 151 -11.95 4.22 -5.81
C ILE A 151 -10.88 3.26 -5.33
N ASP A 152 -9.63 3.56 -5.68
CA ASP A 152 -8.45 2.82 -5.25
C ASP A 152 -7.96 3.34 -3.90
N GLU A 153 -7.32 2.47 -3.13
CA GLU A 153 -6.91 2.72 -1.74
C GLU A 153 -8.03 3.33 -0.89
N ALA A 154 -9.22 2.72 -0.96
CA ALA A 154 -10.43 3.23 -0.33
C ALA A 154 -10.31 3.42 1.20
N HIS A 155 -9.35 2.76 1.86
CA HIS A 155 -9.07 2.95 3.29
C HIS A 155 -8.74 4.41 3.65
N CYS A 156 -8.21 5.21 2.71
CA CYS A 156 -7.91 6.63 2.92
C CYS A 156 -9.13 7.49 3.30
N VAL A 157 -10.37 6.99 3.12
CA VAL A 157 -11.61 7.69 3.52
C VAL A 157 -11.83 7.71 5.03
N SER A 158 -11.37 6.67 5.73
CA SER A 158 -11.55 6.52 7.17
C SER A 158 -10.44 7.24 7.92
N GLU A 159 -10.80 7.99 8.94
CA GLU A 159 -9.84 8.57 9.88
C GLU A 159 -9.10 7.50 10.68
N TRP A 160 -9.67 6.30 10.78
CA TRP A 160 -9.07 5.13 11.43
C TRP A 160 -8.22 4.29 10.47
N GLY A 161 -8.21 4.64 9.18
CA GLY A 161 -7.32 4.05 8.20
C GLY A 161 -5.89 4.58 8.36
N HIS A 162 -4.90 3.72 8.06
CA HIS A 162 -3.54 4.21 7.82
C HIS A 162 -3.56 5.10 6.56
N ASP A 163 -2.78 6.18 6.52
CA ASP A 163 -2.77 7.11 5.38
C ASP A 163 -4.13 7.81 5.09
N PHE A 164 -4.84 8.23 6.14
CA PHE A 164 -6.06 9.03 6.02
C PHE A 164 -5.84 10.27 5.14
N ARG A 165 -6.72 10.46 4.16
CA ARG A 165 -6.69 11.59 3.24
C ARG A 165 -8.02 12.32 3.25
N PRO A 166 -8.09 13.54 3.82
CA PRO A 166 -9.34 14.30 3.92
C PRO A 166 -10.11 14.42 2.60
N ALA A 167 -9.39 14.43 1.47
CA ALA A 167 -10.02 14.56 0.17
C ALA A 167 -10.92 13.38 -0.24
N TYR A 168 -10.73 12.20 0.35
CA TYR A 168 -11.58 11.03 0.10
C TYR A 168 -12.99 11.17 0.67
N LYS A 169 -13.18 11.93 1.77
CA LYS A 169 -14.52 12.12 2.37
C LYS A 169 -15.49 12.84 1.43
N GLU A 170 -14.93 13.72 0.59
CA GLU A 170 -15.68 14.47 -0.42
C GLU A 170 -16.15 13.61 -1.61
N LEU A 171 -15.68 12.35 -1.71
CA LEU A 171 -16.11 11.42 -2.76
C LEU A 171 -17.53 10.89 -2.54
N SER A 172 -18.10 11.06 -1.33
CA SER A 172 -19.54 10.87 -1.06
C SER A 172 -20.44 11.64 -2.03
N TRP A 173 -19.91 12.74 -2.59
CA TRP A 173 -20.53 13.52 -3.66
C TRP A 173 -20.98 12.66 -4.85
N PHE A 174 -20.19 11.66 -5.26
CA PHE A 174 -20.53 10.81 -6.40
C PHE A 174 -21.88 10.11 -6.21
N ARG A 175 -22.08 9.47 -5.06
CA ARG A 175 -23.36 8.80 -4.77
C ARG A 175 -24.51 9.80 -4.61
N ARG A 176 -24.24 10.99 -4.06
CA ARG A 176 -25.28 12.01 -3.85
C ARG A 176 -25.81 12.56 -5.17
N GLU A 177 -24.93 12.93 -6.10
CA GLU A 177 -25.30 13.63 -7.33
C GLU A 177 -25.52 12.70 -8.54
N LEU A 178 -24.86 11.55 -8.62
CA LEU A 178 -24.88 10.67 -9.79
C LEU A 178 -25.86 9.50 -9.61
N ARG A 179 -27.13 9.83 -9.37
CA ARG A 179 -28.19 8.86 -9.04
C ARG A 179 -28.96 8.35 -10.27
N MET A 180 -29.15 9.20 -11.27
CA MET A 180 -30.02 8.90 -12.42
C MET A 180 -29.35 9.33 -13.73
N PRO A 181 -28.86 8.38 -14.55
CA PRO A 181 -28.89 6.91 -14.33
C PRO A 181 -28.03 6.45 -13.13
N PHE A 182 -28.24 5.23 -12.62
CA PHE A 182 -27.40 4.76 -11.51
C PHE A 182 -25.97 4.50 -11.98
N VAL A 183 -24.98 5.07 -11.28
CA VAL A 183 -23.55 4.79 -11.52
C VAL A 183 -23.00 3.87 -10.42
N PRO A 184 -22.50 2.67 -10.77
CA PRO A 184 -21.90 1.75 -9.80
C PRO A 184 -20.54 2.24 -9.31
N ILE A 185 -20.25 2.01 -8.03
CA ILE A 185 -18.98 2.34 -7.38
C ILE A 185 -18.22 1.05 -7.00
N THR A 186 -16.93 0.99 -7.34
CA THR A 186 -16.01 -0.07 -6.94
C THR A 186 -15.01 0.50 -5.94
N ALA A 187 -15.07 0.11 -4.68
CA ALA A 187 -14.10 0.49 -3.67
C ALA A 187 -13.09 -0.65 -3.47
N LEU A 188 -11.80 -0.36 -3.63
CA LEU A 188 -10.73 -1.34 -3.53
C LEU A 188 -9.72 -0.93 -2.45
N THR A 189 -9.31 -1.88 -1.61
CA THR A 189 -8.24 -1.64 -0.62
C THR A 189 -7.46 -2.92 -0.34
N ALA A 190 -6.20 -2.78 0.07
CA ALA A 190 -5.40 -3.90 0.56
C ALA A 190 -5.65 -4.20 2.03
N THR A 191 -5.70 -3.15 2.84
CA THR A 191 -5.72 -3.22 4.29
C THR A 191 -6.93 -2.43 4.77
N ALA A 192 -7.87 -3.12 5.42
CA ALA A 192 -9.01 -2.52 6.08
C ALA A 192 -9.39 -3.38 7.28
N THR A 193 -9.40 -2.78 8.46
CA THR A 193 -10.00 -3.39 9.66
C THR A 193 -11.52 -3.38 9.53
N ALA A 194 -12.23 -4.12 10.38
CA ALA A 194 -13.69 -4.16 10.36
C ALA A 194 -14.32 -2.76 10.45
N ARG A 195 -13.75 -1.91 11.32
CA ARG A 195 -14.16 -0.51 11.47
C ARG A 195 -13.93 0.30 10.19
N VAL A 196 -12.73 0.23 9.61
CA VAL A 196 -12.40 0.95 8.36
C VAL A 196 -13.30 0.50 7.22
N ARG A 197 -13.63 -0.80 7.13
CA ARG A 197 -14.58 -1.32 6.15
C ARG A 197 -15.97 -0.70 6.30
N SER A 198 -16.49 -0.60 7.52
CA SER A 198 -17.79 0.04 7.80
C SER A 198 -17.77 1.54 7.48
N ASP A 199 -16.67 2.23 7.78
CA ASP A 199 -16.46 3.62 7.39
C ASP A 199 -16.45 3.80 5.86
N ILE A 200 -15.78 2.92 5.11
CA ILE A 200 -15.75 2.98 3.64
C ILE A 200 -17.17 2.87 3.07
N ILE A 201 -17.93 1.89 3.54
CA ILE A 201 -19.30 1.63 3.06
C ILE A 201 -20.21 2.83 3.38
N SER A 202 -20.17 3.31 4.62
CA SER A 202 -21.04 4.41 5.07
C SER A 202 -20.66 5.75 4.44
N LEU A 203 -19.38 6.14 4.45
CA LEU A 203 -18.92 7.42 3.95
C LEU A 203 -19.03 7.54 2.42
N LEU A 204 -18.85 6.45 1.67
CA LEU A 204 -19.05 6.45 0.22
C LEU A 204 -20.54 6.31 -0.17
N GLY A 205 -21.43 6.04 0.79
CA GLY A 205 -22.85 5.82 0.53
C GLY A 205 -23.14 4.56 -0.27
N LEU A 206 -22.38 3.49 -0.04
CA LEU A 206 -22.63 2.19 -0.66
C LEU A 206 -23.78 1.51 0.08
N ASP A 207 -24.81 1.07 -0.64
CA ASP A 207 -25.97 0.42 -0.05
C ASP A 207 -25.61 -1.03 0.36
N PRO A 208 -25.64 -1.38 1.66
CA PRO A 208 -25.28 -2.72 2.13
C PRO A 208 -26.16 -3.85 1.56
N MET A 209 -27.39 -3.54 1.12
CA MET A 209 -28.34 -4.54 0.60
C MET A 209 -27.99 -4.98 -0.83
N THR A 210 -27.43 -4.07 -1.62
CA THR A 210 -27.08 -4.31 -3.04
C THR A 210 -25.59 -4.47 -3.28
N LEU A 211 -24.76 -4.06 -2.32
CA LEU A 211 -23.30 -4.15 -2.35
C LEU A 211 -22.80 -5.60 -2.39
N LYS A 212 -21.94 -5.91 -3.37
CA LYS A 212 -21.19 -7.17 -3.40
C LYS A 212 -19.86 -6.98 -2.68
N LYS A 213 -19.71 -7.65 -1.54
CA LYS A 213 -18.50 -7.63 -0.70
C LYS A 213 -17.64 -8.84 -1.04
N PHE A 214 -16.38 -8.60 -1.35
CA PHE A 214 -15.37 -9.61 -1.62
C PHE A 214 -14.18 -9.37 -0.70
N SER A 215 -13.76 -10.40 0.03
CA SER A 215 -12.56 -10.36 0.85
C SER A 215 -11.70 -11.58 0.55
N THR A 216 -10.40 -11.36 0.46
CA THR A 216 -9.41 -12.45 0.47
C THR A 216 -8.59 -12.33 1.75
N GLY A 217 -8.19 -13.48 2.31
CA GLY A 217 -7.31 -13.47 3.47
C GLY A 217 -6.01 -12.71 3.19
N SER A 218 -5.53 -11.96 4.17
CA SER A 218 -4.25 -11.25 4.10
C SER A 218 -3.03 -12.19 4.10
N ALA A 219 -3.26 -13.51 4.20
CA ALA A 219 -2.23 -14.52 4.28
C ALA A 219 -1.40 -14.59 3.00
N ARG A 220 -0.08 -14.48 3.16
CA ARG A 220 0.91 -14.66 2.11
C ARG A 220 1.83 -15.82 2.51
N PRO A 221 1.46 -17.08 2.20
CA PRO A 221 2.24 -18.26 2.61
C PRO A 221 3.63 -18.28 1.96
N ASN A 222 3.79 -17.57 0.84
CA ASN A 222 5.08 -17.46 0.15
C ASN A 222 6.06 -16.48 0.82
N ILE A 223 5.64 -15.72 1.85
CA ILE A 223 6.48 -14.78 2.58
C ILE A 223 6.87 -15.40 3.92
N HIS A 224 8.19 -15.54 4.14
CA HIS A 224 8.75 -15.92 5.41
C HIS A 224 8.82 -14.71 6.36
N TYR A 225 8.05 -14.69 7.44
CA TYR A 225 8.07 -13.60 8.42
C TYR A 225 9.02 -13.90 9.58
N GLU A 226 9.92 -12.97 9.89
CA GLU A 226 10.96 -13.14 10.91
C GLU A 226 11.18 -11.83 11.69
N VAL A 227 11.36 -11.93 13.01
CA VAL A 227 11.77 -10.82 13.86
C VAL A 227 13.17 -11.10 14.41
N ARG A 228 14.09 -10.16 14.21
CA ARG A 228 15.44 -10.19 14.79
C ARG A 228 15.56 -9.19 15.91
N TYR A 229 15.97 -9.67 17.07
CA TYR A 229 16.16 -8.86 18.25
C TYR A 229 17.59 -8.32 18.30
N LEU A 230 17.74 -7.01 18.49
CA LEU A 230 19.03 -6.34 18.63
C LEU A 230 19.31 -6.08 20.12
N GLN A 231 20.56 -6.30 20.53
CA GLN A 231 20.99 -6.14 21.92
C GLN A 231 21.28 -4.66 22.24
N ASP A 232 22.07 -4.01 21.39
CA ASP A 232 22.36 -2.58 21.44
C ASP A 232 21.96 -1.93 20.10
N CYS A 233 21.72 -0.62 20.13
CA CYS A 233 21.46 0.18 18.94
C CYS A 233 22.31 1.45 18.98
N SER A 234 22.80 1.89 17.83
CA SER A 234 23.47 3.18 17.65
C SER A 234 22.74 4.29 18.40
N MET A 235 23.47 5.07 19.22
CA MET A 235 22.92 6.24 19.92
C MET A 235 22.45 7.33 18.96
N ASP A 236 23.10 7.41 17.79
CA ASP A 236 22.69 8.31 16.71
C ASP A 236 21.71 7.60 15.76
N PRO A 237 20.43 8.00 15.70
CA PRO A 237 19.43 7.38 14.82
C PRO A 237 19.64 7.69 13.33
N THR A 238 20.62 8.53 12.99
CA THR A 238 20.95 8.90 11.61
C THR A 238 22.00 8.00 10.97
N ILE A 239 22.68 7.17 11.77
CA ILE A 239 23.77 6.30 11.34
C ILE A 239 23.32 4.84 11.49
N PRO A 240 23.63 3.95 10.52
CA PRO A 240 23.33 2.53 10.65
C PRO A 240 24.13 1.90 11.80
N ASP A 241 23.46 1.11 12.63
CA ASP A 241 24.09 0.36 13.70
C ASP A 241 25.05 -0.71 13.14
N THR A 242 26.22 -0.86 13.77
CA THR A 242 27.29 -1.74 13.26
C THR A 242 26.93 -3.21 13.41
N ASP A 243 26.33 -3.61 14.52
CA ASP A 243 25.96 -5.01 14.76
C ASP A 243 24.79 -5.42 13.87
N GLN A 244 23.81 -4.54 13.72
CA GLN A 244 22.71 -4.71 12.79
C GLN A 244 23.20 -4.83 11.34
N LEU A 245 24.18 -4.01 10.94
CA LEU A 245 24.78 -4.05 9.61
C LEU A 245 25.57 -5.34 9.38
N ASN A 246 26.33 -5.80 10.38
CA ASN A 246 27.07 -7.06 10.34
C ASN A 246 26.13 -8.27 10.21
N ASP A 247 25.04 -8.30 10.98
CA ASP A 247 24.00 -9.34 10.86
C ASP A 247 23.39 -9.36 9.45
N LEU A 248 23.07 -8.18 8.90
CA LEU A 248 22.55 -8.07 7.53
C LEU A 248 23.57 -8.60 6.51
N PHE A 249 24.85 -8.25 6.63
CA PHE A 249 25.89 -8.74 5.71
C PHE A 249 26.09 -10.24 5.81
N CYS A 250 26.14 -10.80 7.01
CA CYS A 250 26.22 -12.25 7.23
C CYS A 250 25.03 -12.97 6.59
N TRP A 251 23.83 -12.41 6.74
CA TRP A 251 22.61 -12.96 6.14
C TRP A 251 22.62 -12.88 4.60
N LEU A 252 22.95 -11.73 4.02
CA LEU A 252 23.07 -11.55 2.58
C LEU A 252 24.14 -12.48 1.98
N SER A 253 25.30 -12.59 2.64
CA SER A 253 26.38 -13.52 2.26
C SER A 253 25.90 -14.95 2.23
N SER A 254 25.20 -15.38 3.29
CA SER A 254 24.67 -16.73 3.38
C SER A 254 23.66 -17.04 2.27
N ILE A 255 22.80 -16.09 1.89
CA ILE A 255 21.88 -16.26 0.77
C ILE A 255 22.64 -16.31 -0.55
N HIS A 256 23.62 -15.43 -0.74
CA HIS A 256 24.43 -15.38 -1.96
C HIS A 256 25.21 -16.68 -2.18
N SER A 257 25.90 -17.18 -1.16
CA SER A 257 26.65 -18.44 -1.23
C SER A 257 25.74 -19.63 -1.53
N ARG A 258 24.57 -19.73 -0.87
CA ARG A 258 23.58 -20.78 -1.20
C ARG A 258 23.06 -20.68 -2.62
N ARG A 259 22.87 -19.45 -3.11
CA ARG A 259 22.42 -19.21 -4.49
C ARG A 259 23.48 -19.67 -5.49
N ILE A 260 24.74 -19.28 -5.30
CA ILE A 260 25.86 -19.71 -6.15
C ILE A 260 25.95 -21.24 -6.15
N ALA A 261 25.94 -21.89 -4.98
CA ALA A 261 26.04 -23.34 -4.87
C ALA A 261 24.93 -24.09 -5.65
N ARG A 262 23.68 -23.58 -5.60
CA ARG A 262 22.55 -24.19 -6.31
C ARG A 262 22.60 -24.05 -7.83
N PHE A 263 23.14 -22.94 -8.33
CA PHE A 263 23.17 -22.64 -9.76
C PHE A 263 24.52 -22.94 -10.42
N SER A 264 25.57 -23.23 -9.64
CA SER A 264 26.89 -23.64 -10.13
C SER A 264 27.03 -25.16 -10.26
N SER A 265 26.08 -25.95 -9.73
CA SER A 265 26.01 -27.38 -10.06
C SER A 265 25.55 -27.52 -11.52
N PRO A 266 26.32 -28.19 -12.39
CA PRO A 266 25.84 -28.54 -13.71
C PRO A 266 24.62 -29.44 -13.52
N SER A 267 23.57 -29.22 -14.31
CA SER A 267 22.40 -30.06 -14.36
C SER A 267 22.80 -31.54 -14.34
N ALA A 268 22.53 -32.23 -13.23
CA ALA A 268 22.51 -33.68 -13.18
C ALA A 268 21.37 -34.14 -14.10
N ASN A 269 21.67 -34.28 -15.39
CA ASN A 269 20.96 -35.00 -16.46
C ASN A 269 21.50 -34.59 -17.85
N VAL A 270 22.81 -34.67 -18.06
CA VAL A 270 23.37 -34.80 -19.41
C VAL A 270 24.23 -36.05 -19.38
N SER A 271 23.74 -37.08 -20.08
CA SER A 271 24.46 -38.32 -20.34
C SER A 271 25.78 -38.02 -21.05
N SER A 272 26.76 -38.85 -20.70
CA SER A 272 28.13 -38.90 -21.19
C SER A 272 28.31 -38.60 -22.68
N ASP A 273 29.46 -38.00 -22.96
CA ASP A 273 30.13 -37.81 -24.25
C ASP A 273 29.79 -36.51 -24.99
N GLU A 274 30.43 -35.41 -24.59
CA GLU A 274 30.97 -34.41 -25.52
C GLU A 274 32.01 -33.50 -24.84
N GLU A 275 33.05 -33.16 -25.59
CA GLU A 275 34.32 -32.57 -25.15
C GLU A 275 34.20 -31.22 -24.42
N LEU A 276 35.12 -31.07 -23.46
CA LEU A 276 35.38 -29.92 -22.61
C LEU A 276 35.71 -28.65 -23.43
N THR A 277 34.70 -27.89 -23.81
CA THR A 277 34.83 -26.45 -24.04
C THR A 277 34.23 -25.70 -22.86
N SER A 278 34.96 -24.73 -22.31
CA SER A 278 34.62 -23.97 -21.11
C SER A 278 33.26 -23.27 -21.23
N ALA A 279 32.19 -23.95 -20.81
CA ALA A 279 30.85 -23.41 -20.77
C ALA A 279 30.73 -22.40 -19.62
N THR A 280 31.03 -21.14 -19.91
CA THR A 280 30.83 -20.00 -19.00
C THR A 280 29.35 -19.93 -18.63
N THR A 281 29.00 -20.30 -17.40
CA THR A 281 27.63 -20.24 -16.90
C THR A 281 27.08 -18.81 -17.08
N PRO A 282 25.87 -18.63 -17.64
CA PRO A 282 25.34 -17.29 -17.84
C PRO A 282 25.23 -16.54 -16.51
N PRO A 283 25.56 -15.24 -16.45
CA PRO A 283 25.55 -14.49 -15.21
C PRO A 283 24.15 -14.47 -14.58
N LEU A 284 24.09 -14.82 -13.30
CA LEU A 284 22.82 -14.81 -12.56
C LEU A 284 22.30 -13.38 -12.39
N PRO A 285 20.99 -13.14 -12.57
CA PRO A 285 20.43 -11.80 -12.36
C PRO A 285 20.50 -11.41 -10.87
N PRO A 286 20.66 -10.10 -10.54
CA PRO A 286 20.71 -9.63 -9.16
C PRO A 286 19.46 -10.04 -8.35
N MET A 287 19.63 -10.37 -7.08
CA MET A 287 18.47 -10.43 -6.16
C MET A 287 18.01 -9.03 -5.82
N THR A 288 16.72 -8.78 -5.91
CA THR A 288 16.15 -7.48 -5.52
C THR A 288 15.60 -7.51 -4.11
N GLY A 289 15.79 -6.43 -3.37
CA GLY A 289 15.26 -6.29 -2.02
C GLY A 289 15.05 -4.84 -1.61
N ILE A 290 14.16 -4.64 -0.64
CA ILE A 290 13.81 -3.31 -0.11
C ILE A 290 14.22 -3.27 1.37
N ILE A 291 14.84 -2.17 1.79
CA ILE A 291 15.11 -1.91 3.21
C ILE A 291 14.40 -0.62 3.60
N TYR A 292 13.40 -0.72 4.47
CA TYR A 292 12.68 0.42 5.03
C TYR A 292 13.41 0.98 6.25
N VAL A 293 13.66 2.29 6.22
CA VAL A 293 14.35 3.04 7.26
C VAL A 293 13.54 4.27 7.69
N PRO A 294 13.69 4.76 8.94
CA PRO A 294 12.84 5.84 9.46
C PRO A 294 13.21 7.22 8.92
N LEU A 295 14.51 7.47 8.66
CA LEU A 295 15.03 8.81 8.35
C LEU A 295 15.72 8.88 6.98
N ARG A 296 15.80 10.10 6.44
CA ARG A 296 16.47 10.36 5.16
C ARG A 296 17.99 10.24 5.25
N ALA A 297 18.57 10.62 6.39
CA ALA A 297 20.01 10.53 6.64
C ALA A 297 20.49 9.07 6.60
N ILE A 298 19.92 8.23 7.47
CA ILE A 298 20.24 6.78 7.51
C ILE A 298 19.95 6.07 6.19
N CYS A 299 18.97 6.53 5.41
CA CYS A 299 18.69 6.00 4.08
C CYS A 299 19.89 6.13 3.13
N SER A 300 20.59 7.27 3.17
CA SER A 300 21.77 7.52 2.35
C SER A 300 22.99 6.77 2.91
N GLU A 301 23.21 6.85 4.21
CA GLU A 301 24.36 6.20 4.87
C GLU A 301 24.33 4.67 4.76
N LEU A 302 23.16 4.06 4.94
CA LEU A 302 23.01 2.60 4.81
C LEU A 302 23.18 2.16 3.34
N ALA A 303 22.70 2.94 2.37
CA ALA A 303 22.92 2.63 0.95
C ALA A 303 24.39 2.71 0.57
N ASN A 304 25.13 3.69 1.10
CA ASN A 304 26.57 3.81 0.90
C ASN A 304 27.32 2.63 1.54
N SER A 305 27.00 2.32 2.79
CA SER A 305 27.61 1.21 3.54
C SER A 305 27.40 -0.15 2.85
N LEU A 306 26.18 -0.41 2.36
CA LEU A 306 25.86 -1.61 1.60
C LEU A 306 26.60 -1.67 0.26
N SER A 307 26.74 -0.54 -0.43
CA SER A 307 27.44 -0.48 -1.73
C SER A 307 28.96 -0.64 -1.60
N ALA A 308 29.53 -0.24 -0.46
CA ALA A 308 30.95 -0.44 -0.15
C ALA A 308 31.30 -1.90 0.23
N SER A 309 30.29 -2.77 0.34
CA SER A 309 30.44 -4.16 0.75
C SER A 309 31.19 -5.01 -0.29
N PRO A 310 31.98 -6.02 0.13
CA PRO A 310 32.63 -6.96 -0.78
C PRO A 310 31.66 -7.84 -1.59
N LEU A 311 30.36 -7.85 -1.27
CA LEU A 311 29.34 -8.69 -1.90
C LEU A 311 28.85 -8.21 -3.28
N ASN A 312 29.48 -7.19 -3.88
CA ASN A 312 29.05 -6.56 -5.13
C ASN A 312 27.56 -6.18 -5.10
N ILE A 313 27.17 -5.42 -4.06
CA ILE A 313 25.81 -4.96 -3.84
C ILE A 313 25.66 -3.60 -4.50
N LYS A 314 24.61 -3.42 -5.31
CA LYS A 314 24.18 -2.11 -5.79
C LYS A 314 23.02 -1.63 -4.93
N ALA A 315 23.33 -0.84 -3.90
CA ALA A 315 22.31 -0.24 -3.04
C ALA A 315 22.06 1.23 -3.43
N VAL A 316 20.80 1.65 -3.46
CA VAL A 316 20.41 3.03 -3.77
C VAL A 316 19.44 3.57 -2.72
N ALA A 317 19.65 4.81 -2.31
CA ALA A 317 18.76 5.51 -1.40
C ALA A 317 17.52 6.04 -2.15
N TYR A 318 16.34 5.95 -1.52
CA TYR A 318 15.11 6.53 -2.03
C TYR A 318 14.32 7.23 -0.92
N HIS A 319 14.16 8.54 -1.03
CA HIS A 319 13.38 9.31 -0.08
C HIS A 319 12.81 10.61 -0.70
N ALA A 320 11.89 11.26 0.01
CA ALA A 320 11.11 12.40 -0.49
C ALA A 320 11.95 13.60 -0.97
N GLY A 321 13.13 13.85 -0.42
CA GLY A 321 13.96 14.98 -0.89
C GLY A 321 15.00 14.64 -1.94
N LEU A 322 14.89 13.49 -2.61
CA LEU A 322 15.52 13.33 -3.92
C LEU A 322 14.73 14.14 -4.96
N SER A 323 15.41 14.62 -6.00
CA SER A 323 14.76 15.29 -7.12
C SER A 323 13.72 14.37 -7.78
N ALA A 324 12.69 14.96 -8.42
CA ALA A 324 11.67 14.18 -9.11
C ALA A 324 12.27 13.32 -10.24
N SER A 325 13.25 13.85 -10.99
CA SER A 325 13.95 13.11 -12.03
C SER A 325 14.70 11.89 -11.49
N GLU A 326 15.36 12.04 -10.35
CA GLU A 326 16.11 10.95 -9.71
C GLU A 326 15.19 9.85 -9.18
N ARG A 327 14.06 10.23 -8.56
CA ARG A 327 13.04 9.27 -8.14
C ARG A 327 12.47 8.48 -9.31
N SER A 328 12.13 9.15 -10.41
CA SER A 328 11.64 8.48 -11.64
C SER A 328 12.71 7.56 -12.26
N ARG A 329 13.99 7.97 -12.23
CA ARG A 329 15.11 7.15 -12.71
C ARG A 329 15.24 5.86 -11.90
N ILE A 330 15.23 5.95 -10.56
CA ILE A 330 15.31 4.78 -9.66
C ILE A 330 14.10 3.87 -9.85
N GLN A 331 12.88 4.43 -9.93
CA GLN A 331 11.66 3.64 -10.17
C GLN A 331 11.72 2.88 -11.50
N SER A 332 12.13 3.55 -12.59
CA SER A 332 12.28 2.92 -13.91
C SER A 332 13.29 1.76 -13.88
N LEU A 333 14.43 1.95 -13.19
CA LEU A 333 15.45 0.92 -13.04
C LEU A 333 14.95 -0.26 -12.18
N TRP A 334 14.18 0.02 -11.13
CA TRP A 334 13.59 -0.98 -10.25
C TRP A 334 12.52 -1.83 -10.94
N SER A 335 11.69 -1.24 -11.80
CA SER A 335 10.64 -1.95 -12.54
C SER A 335 11.18 -2.80 -13.69
N SER A 336 12.39 -2.52 -14.21
CA SER A 336 13.05 -3.30 -15.27
C SER A 336 14.48 -3.70 -14.90
N PRO A 337 14.68 -4.65 -13.96
CA PRO A 337 16.01 -5.05 -13.49
C PRO A 337 16.88 -5.71 -14.56
N SER A 338 16.27 -6.28 -15.61
CA SER A 338 16.96 -6.91 -16.74
C SER A 338 17.92 -5.95 -17.46
N LYS A 339 17.65 -4.64 -17.44
CA LYS A 339 18.57 -3.62 -17.97
C LYS A 339 19.88 -3.52 -17.17
N ILE A 340 19.88 -3.91 -15.90
CA ILE A 340 21.09 -3.92 -15.05
C ILE A 340 22.07 -5.00 -15.51
N SER A 341 21.57 -6.11 -16.07
CA SER A 341 22.39 -7.24 -16.51
C SER A 341 23.03 -7.04 -17.88
N THR A 342 22.54 -6.11 -18.70
CA THR A 342 22.92 -5.99 -20.13
C THR A 342 23.68 -4.71 -20.46
N SER A 343 23.83 -3.74 -19.55
CA SER A 343 24.38 -2.42 -19.89
C SER A 343 25.15 -1.71 -18.78
N THR A 344 26.24 -2.31 -18.29
CA THR A 344 27.32 -1.55 -17.64
C THR A 344 28.59 -1.73 -18.45
N LYS A 345 28.66 -1.06 -19.60
CA LYS A 345 29.95 -0.58 -20.10
C LYS A 345 30.37 0.53 -19.14
N ASP A 346 31.36 0.28 -18.30
CA ASP A 346 31.97 1.36 -17.54
C ASP A 346 32.57 2.38 -18.52
N LYS A 347 32.84 3.61 -18.05
CA LYS A 347 33.49 4.66 -18.87
C LYS A 347 34.86 4.23 -19.43
N SER A 348 35.40 3.11 -18.96
CA SER A 348 36.63 2.43 -19.38
C SER A 348 36.43 1.34 -20.45
N GLY A 349 35.19 1.02 -20.87
CA GLY A 349 34.92 0.02 -21.92
C GLY A 349 35.03 -1.44 -21.46
N GLU A 350 35.22 -1.70 -20.17
CA GLU A 350 35.35 -3.04 -19.60
C GLU A 350 33.99 -3.63 -19.18
N ASN A 351 33.79 -4.93 -19.38
CA ASN A 351 32.56 -5.64 -19.02
C ASN A 351 32.50 -5.84 -17.49
N SER A 352 31.85 -4.93 -16.78
CA SER A 352 31.66 -5.02 -15.33
C SER A 352 30.75 -6.20 -14.95
N LYS A 353 31.17 -7.02 -13.98
CA LYS A 353 30.40 -8.16 -13.47
C LYS A 353 29.06 -7.66 -12.90
N PRO A 354 27.91 -8.26 -13.27
CA PRO A 354 26.61 -7.79 -12.78
C PRO A 354 26.53 -7.90 -11.25
N PRO A 355 25.81 -6.98 -10.60
CA PRO A 355 25.70 -6.96 -9.16
C PRO A 355 25.02 -8.22 -8.64
N SER A 356 25.44 -8.70 -7.48
CA SER A 356 24.83 -9.83 -6.79
C SER A 356 23.43 -9.47 -6.25
N PHE A 357 23.29 -8.21 -5.84
CA PHE A 357 22.08 -7.65 -5.25
C PHE A 357 21.78 -6.27 -5.81
N TYR A 358 20.51 -5.97 -5.98
CA TYR A 358 20.01 -4.61 -6.22
C TYR A 358 19.04 -4.23 -5.10
N ILE A 359 19.49 -3.36 -4.20
CA ILE A 359 18.77 -3.03 -2.98
C ILE A 359 18.30 -1.58 -3.03
N VAL A 360 17.01 -1.34 -2.76
CA VAL A 360 16.52 0.03 -2.52
C VAL A 360 16.37 0.21 -1.03
N VAL A 361 17.18 1.10 -0.46
CA VAL A 361 17.02 1.58 0.91
C VAL A 361 16.10 2.78 0.85
N ALA A 362 15.02 2.78 1.61
CA ALA A 362 14.01 3.82 1.49
C ALA A 362 13.26 4.14 2.76
N THR A 363 12.72 5.36 2.83
CA THR A 363 11.65 5.67 3.78
C THR A 363 10.30 5.21 3.23
N ASN A 364 9.20 5.42 3.98
CA ASN A 364 7.83 5.13 3.55
C ASN A 364 7.42 5.84 2.24
N ALA A 365 8.23 6.80 1.76
CA ALA A 365 8.08 7.40 0.43
C ALA A 365 8.23 6.37 -0.72
N PHE A 366 8.94 5.25 -0.50
CA PHE A 366 9.08 4.15 -1.47
C PHE A 366 8.07 3.05 -1.19
N GLY A 367 6.79 3.36 -1.38
CA GLY A 367 5.74 2.40 -1.17
C GLY A 367 4.83 2.33 -2.37
N MET A 368 4.07 3.39 -2.58
CA MET A 368 2.85 3.24 -3.33
C MET A 368 3.09 3.47 -4.84
N GLY A 369 2.72 2.51 -5.69
CA GLY A 369 3.03 2.52 -7.13
C GLY A 369 3.96 1.40 -7.60
N ILE A 370 4.81 0.87 -6.72
CA ILE A 370 5.88 -0.06 -7.13
C ILE A 370 5.31 -1.46 -7.38
N ASP A 371 5.55 -2.00 -8.59
CA ASP A 371 5.16 -3.34 -9.00
C ASP A 371 6.32 -4.13 -9.63
N ASN A 372 7.31 -4.48 -8.80
CA ASN A 372 8.32 -5.45 -9.19
C ASN A 372 7.89 -6.84 -8.68
N PRO A 373 7.64 -7.82 -9.58
CA PRO A 373 7.19 -9.15 -9.16
C PRO A 373 8.26 -9.96 -8.41
N HIS A 374 9.53 -9.61 -8.56
CA HIS A 374 10.67 -10.43 -8.18
C HIS A 374 11.38 -10.01 -6.89
N VAL A 375 10.77 -9.14 -6.08
CA VAL A 375 11.35 -8.74 -4.78
C VAL A 375 11.50 -9.96 -3.86
N ARG A 376 12.73 -10.26 -3.44
CA ARG A 376 13.07 -11.45 -2.65
C ARG A 376 13.09 -11.20 -1.16
N PHE A 377 13.30 -9.96 -0.73
CA PHE A 377 13.21 -9.61 0.67
C PHE A 377 12.75 -8.17 0.88
N VAL A 378 12.03 -7.98 1.98
CA VAL A 378 11.70 -6.68 2.55
C VAL A 378 12.22 -6.69 3.99
N ILE A 379 13.03 -5.70 4.33
CA ILE A 379 13.62 -5.56 5.67
C ILE A 379 13.13 -4.25 6.26
N HIS A 380 12.63 -4.29 7.48
CA HIS A 380 12.34 -3.12 8.29
C HIS A 380 13.51 -2.92 9.24
N TRP A 381 14.31 -1.89 8.96
CA TRP A 381 15.49 -1.53 9.76
C TRP A 381 15.09 -1.08 11.18
N THR A 382 13.87 -0.57 11.32
CA THR A 382 13.25 -0.21 12.59
C THR A 382 11.80 -0.70 12.59
N PRO A 383 11.16 -0.86 13.77
CA PRO A 383 9.76 -1.25 13.84
C PRO A 383 8.88 -0.31 12.99
N PRO A 384 7.99 -0.84 12.13
CA PRO A 384 7.06 -0.04 11.34
C PRO A 384 6.16 0.84 12.21
N ARG A 385 5.77 2.02 11.72
CA ARG A 385 4.91 2.97 12.49
C ARG A 385 3.47 2.50 12.65
N SER A 386 3.01 1.56 11.83
CA SER A 386 1.66 0.98 11.89
C SER A 386 1.67 -0.46 11.38
N PHE A 387 0.75 -1.27 11.87
CA PHE A 387 0.62 -2.67 11.49
C PHE A 387 0.07 -2.85 10.07
N GLU A 388 -0.83 -1.96 9.61
CA GLU A 388 -1.28 -1.91 8.23
C GLU A 388 -0.12 -1.59 7.27
N GLY A 389 0.70 -0.60 7.65
CA GLY A 389 1.89 -0.21 6.91
C GLY A 389 2.86 -1.38 6.79
N PHE A 390 3.13 -2.06 7.91
CA PHE A 390 3.95 -3.28 7.93
C PHE A 390 3.45 -4.33 6.93
N VAL A 391 2.16 -4.65 6.93
CA VAL A 391 1.59 -5.69 6.05
C VAL A 391 1.61 -5.25 4.58
N GLN A 392 1.34 -3.97 4.32
CA GLN A 392 1.40 -3.40 2.97
C GLN A 392 2.83 -3.41 2.40
N GLU A 393 3.81 -3.02 3.21
CA GLU A 393 5.24 -3.00 2.88
C GLU A 393 5.80 -4.40 2.68
N SER A 394 5.54 -5.31 3.61
CA SER A 394 5.95 -6.72 3.54
C SER A 394 5.36 -7.41 2.32
N GLY A 395 4.09 -7.15 1.99
CA GLY A 395 3.39 -7.73 0.84
C GLY A 395 3.94 -7.33 -0.54
N ARG A 396 4.93 -6.42 -0.59
CA ARG A 396 5.71 -6.12 -1.80
C ARG A 396 6.65 -7.25 -2.19
N ALA A 397 7.06 -8.07 -1.22
CA ALA A 397 7.86 -9.25 -1.45
C ALA A 397 7.07 -10.32 -2.23
N GLY A 398 7.75 -11.04 -3.12
CA GLY A 398 7.24 -12.28 -3.72
C GLY A 398 5.90 -12.16 -4.44
N ARG A 399 5.67 -11.11 -5.26
CA ARG A 399 4.41 -10.98 -6.02
C ARG A 399 4.30 -11.95 -7.19
N ASP A 400 5.43 -12.53 -7.62
CA ASP A 400 5.51 -13.69 -8.51
C ASP A 400 5.09 -15.02 -7.84
N GLY A 401 4.70 -14.98 -6.55
CA GLY A 401 4.28 -16.15 -5.79
C GLY A 401 5.44 -17.02 -5.29
N ARG A 402 6.69 -16.66 -5.60
CA ARG A 402 7.88 -17.38 -5.13
C ARG A 402 8.23 -16.98 -3.69
N ALA A 403 9.04 -17.82 -3.05
CA ALA A 403 9.52 -17.58 -1.70
C ALA A 403 10.21 -16.22 -1.58
N ALA A 404 9.84 -15.47 -0.55
CA ALA A 404 10.45 -14.21 -0.19
C ALA A 404 10.52 -14.07 1.35
N VAL A 405 11.30 -13.13 1.87
CA VAL A 405 11.46 -12.91 3.32
C VAL A 405 10.97 -11.51 3.69
N SER A 406 10.30 -11.41 4.83
CA SER A 406 9.98 -10.15 5.50
C SER A 406 10.59 -10.15 6.89
N LEU A 407 11.55 -9.27 7.12
CA LEU A 407 12.36 -9.21 8.34
C LEU A 407 12.09 -7.90 9.09
N ILE A 408 11.87 -7.94 10.40
CA ILE A 408 11.90 -6.74 11.26
C ILE A 408 13.09 -6.82 12.21
N TYR A 409 13.91 -5.78 12.24
CA TYR A 409 14.82 -5.55 13.36
C TYR A 409 14.10 -4.83 14.50
N TYR A 410 14.20 -5.40 15.70
CA TYR A 410 13.47 -4.93 16.88
C TYR A 410 14.40 -4.80 18.09
N SER A 411 14.33 -3.64 18.74
CA SER A 411 14.85 -3.42 20.09
C SER A 411 13.88 -2.53 20.86
N PRO A 412 13.86 -2.60 22.21
CA PRO A 412 13.08 -1.67 23.03
C PRO A 412 13.48 -0.20 22.78
N GLN A 413 14.77 0.07 22.55
CA GLN A 413 15.29 1.41 22.25
C GLN A 413 14.73 1.95 20.92
N GLU A 414 14.71 1.15 19.85
CA GLU A 414 14.12 1.55 18.57
C GLU A 414 12.60 1.69 18.65
N ARG A 415 11.93 0.82 19.42
CA ARG A 415 10.50 0.98 19.72
C ARG A 415 10.22 2.35 20.32
N ASP A 416 10.96 2.73 21.37
CA ASP A 416 10.74 3.99 22.08
C ASP A 416 11.05 5.20 21.18
N ARG A 417 12.08 5.12 20.33
CA ARG A 417 12.34 6.14 19.29
C ARG A 417 11.20 6.30 18.30
N VAL A 418 10.56 5.21 17.88
CA VAL A 418 9.37 5.27 17.02
C VAL A 418 8.21 5.92 17.77
N LEU A 419 8.00 5.55 19.03
CA LEU A 419 6.97 6.11 19.90
C LEU A 419 7.13 7.62 20.06
N ASP A 420 8.33 8.09 20.40
CA ASP A 420 8.64 9.51 20.56
C ASP A 420 8.39 10.28 19.27
N ARG A 421 8.67 9.68 18.10
CA ARG A 421 8.35 10.30 16.81
C ARG A 421 6.84 10.40 16.61
N ILE A 422 6.07 9.37 16.98
CA ILE A 422 4.61 9.41 16.90
C ILE A 422 4.05 10.50 17.83
N ASN A 423 4.59 10.64 19.03
CA ASN A 423 4.18 11.66 20.01
C ASN A 423 4.58 13.08 19.59
N ARG A 424 5.79 13.30 19.06
CA ARG A 424 6.19 14.63 18.53
C ARG A 424 5.32 15.08 17.37
N ASP A 425 4.88 14.15 16.52
CA ASP A 425 3.91 14.46 15.47
C ASP A 425 2.55 14.94 16.09
N GLN A 426 2.21 14.54 17.33
CA GLN A 426 1.03 15.03 18.07
C GLN A 426 1.20 16.48 18.54
N GLU A 427 2.30 16.78 19.23
CA GLU A 427 2.58 18.12 19.79
C GLU A 427 2.68 19.18 18.69
N TRP A 428 3.41 18.90 17.60
CA TRP A 428 3.53 19.83 16.49
C TRP A 428 2.18 20.19 15.85
N HIS A 429 1.28 19.21 15.74
CA HIS A 429 -0.06 19.43 15.20
C HIS A 429 -0.97 20.21 16.15
N PHE A 430 -0.79 20.07 17.45
CA PHE A 430 -1.50 20.85 18.48
C PHE A 430 -1.01 22.31 18.49
N ASP A 431 0.31 22.52 18.48
CA ASP A 431 0.92 23.86 18.42
C ASP A 431 0.56 24.60 17.13
N ALA A 432 0.57 23.91 15.99
CA ALA A 432 0.14 24.49 14.72
C ALA A 432 -1.36 24.82 14.66
N ALA A 433 -2.18 24.18 15.50
CA ALA A 433 -3.61 24.49 15.62
C ALA A 433 -3.88 25.68 16.56
N LEU A 434 -3.07 25.84 17.61
CA LEU A 434 -3.13 26.97 18.54
C LEU A 434 -2.51 28.25 17.96
N GLN A 435 -1.37 28.11 17.27
CA GLN A 435 -0.68 29.22 16.61
C GLN A 435 -1.31 29.45 15.23
N GLY A 436 -2.46 30.13 15.22
CA GLY A 436 -3.03 30.68 13.99
C GLY A 436 -1.95 31.41 13.20
N ASN A 437 -1.62 30.89 12.01
CA ASN A 437 -0.52 31.37 11.18
C ASN A 437 -0.62 32.90 10.95
N ASN A 438 0.30 33.69 11.54
CA ASN A 438 0.36 35.15 11.43
C ASN A 438 0.79 35.66 10.04
N ASN A 439 0.76 34.80 9.02
CA ASN A 439 1.11 35.16 7.66
C ASN A 439 -0.11 35.77 6.93
N PRO A 440 -0.06 37.03 6.46
CA PRO A 440 -1.21 37.72 5.86
C PRO A 440 -1.67 37.12 4.52
N ALA A 441 -0.90 36.21 3.92
CA ALA A 441 -1.24 35.51 2.67
C ALA A 441 -2.05 34.21 2.85
N SER A 442 -2.22 33.69 4.08
CA SER A 442 -2.89 32.41 4.37
C SER A 442 -4.32 32.53 4.93
N LYS A 443 -4.91 33.73 4.96
CA LYS A 443 -6.24 34.03 5.56
C LYS A 443 -7.46 33.32 4.95
N LYS A 444 -7.31 32.37 4.01
CA LYS A 444 -8.42 31.61 3.40
C LYS A 444 -8.58 30.15 3.86
N ARG A 445 -7.82 29.67 4.86
CA ARG A 445 -8.03 28.33 5.45
C ARG A 445 -8.17 28.38 6.97
N SER A 446 -9.33 28.84 7.43
CA SER A 446 -9.82 28.53 8.77
C SER A 446 -9.79 27.01 8.94
N HIS A 447 -8.92 26.51 9.81
CA HIS A 447 -8.94 25.10 10.20
C HIS A 447 -10.17 24.90 11.10
N SER A 448 -11.26 24.42 10.52
CA SER A 448 -12.47 24.01 11.26
C SER A 448 -12.09 23.10 12.43
N ALA A 449 -12.73 23.30 13.59
CA ALA A 449 -12.60 22.42 14.77
C ALA A 449 -12.84 20.93 14.43
N SER A 450 -13.64 20.63 13.39
CA SER A 450 -13.86 19.27 12.88
C SER A 450 -12.59 18.62 12.30
N ASN A 451 -11.68 19.40 11.73
CA ASN A 451 -10.41 18.92 11.18
C ASN A 451 -9.39 18.60 12.28
N ILE A 452 -9.45 19.30 13.42
CA ILE A 452 -8.59 19.03 14.58
C ILE A 452 -9.00 17.70 15.22
N ALA A 453 -10.29 17.52 15.50
CA ALA A 453 -10.82 16.28 16.05
C ALA A 453 -10.55 15.06 15.14
N ALA A 454 -10.64 15.24 13.82
CA ALA A 454 -10.28 14.21 12.83
C ALA A 454 -8.81 13.80 12.91
N LYS A 455 -7.90 14.77 13.04
CA LYS A 455 -6.46 14.53 13.19
C LYS A 455 -6.14 13.80 14.49
N VAL A 456 -6.76 14.19 15.61
CA VAL A 456 -6.58 13.52 16.90
C VAL A 456 -7.02 12.05 16.83
N ARG A 457 -8.18 11.77 16.23
CA ARG A 457 -8.65 10.38 16.05
C ARG A 457 -7.71 9.56 15.16
N ASN A 458 -7.19 10.16 14.08
CA ASN A 458 -6.22 9.50 13.22
C ASN A 458 -4.91 9.17 13.96
N GLN A 459 -4.44 10.07 14.82
CA GLN A 459 -3.25 9.84 15.64
C GLN A 459 -3.47 8.75 16.70
N GLN A 460 -4.64 8.72 17.34
CA GLN A 460 -5.00 7.64 18.26
C GLN A 460 -5.06 6.29 17.53
N ALA A 461 -5.61 6.25 16.33
CA ALA A 461 -5.61 5.06 15.48
C ALA A 461 -4.18 4.60 15.13
N LEU A 462 -3.28 5.54 14.80
CA LEU A 462 -1.88 5.26 14.53
C LEU A 462 -1.17 4.67 15.75
N PHE A 463 -1.41 5.22 16.93
CA PHE A 463 -0.83 4.73 18.19
C PHE A 463 -1.32 3.32 18.53
N GLU A 464 -2.62 3.06 18.42
CA GLU A 464 -3.18 1.72 18.61
C GLU A 464 -2.60 0.73 17.60
N SER A 465 -2.47 1.13 16.34
CA SER A 465 -1.83 0.31 15.31
C SER A 465 -0.35 0.04 15.60
N PHE A 466 0.39 1.03 16.13
CA PHE A 466 1.78 0.83 16.55
C PHE A 466 1.90 -0.13 17.73
N LYS A 467 1.00 -0.07 18.72
CA LYS A 467 0.92 -1.05 19.81
C LYS A 467 0.79 -2.48 19.27
N ARG A 468 0.08 -2.68 18.16
CA ARG A 468 -0.01 -3.98 17.49
C ARG A 468 1.29 -4.42 16.83
N VAL A 469 2.10 -3.50 16.29
CA VAL A 469 3.45 -3.81 15.82
C VAL A 469 4.34 -4.27 16.97
N VAL A 470 4.30 -3.59 18.11
CA VAL A 470 5.04 -3.97 19.32
C VAL A 470 4.61 -5.36 19.78
N LYS A 471 3.30 -5.59 19.95
CA LYS A 471 2.75 -6.90 20.31
C LYS A 471 3.17 -7.98 19.32
N TYR A 472 3.14 -7.69 18.02
CA TYR A 472 3.62 -8.60 16.99
C TYR A 472 5.10 -8.95 17.18
N CYS A 473 5.97 -7.98 17.44
CA CYS A 473 7.40 -8.21 17.63
C CYS A 473 7.71 -8.96 18.95
N GLU A 474 6.96 -8.68 20.01
CA GLU A 474 7.22 -9.27 21.33
C GLU A 474 6.59 -10.65 21.55
N THR A 475 5.60 -11.02 20.74
CA THR A 475 4.97 -12.34 20.78
C THR A 475 5.98 -13.40 20.32
N THR A 476 6.27 -14.39 21.16
CA THR A 476 7.13 -15.54 20.83
C THR A 476 6.39 -16.88 20.89
N THR A 477 5.09 -16.84 21.14
CA THR A 477 4.25 -18.00 21.45
C THR A 477 3.26 -18.37 20.35
N ARG A 478 3.17 -17.56 19.28
CA ARG A 478 2.18 -17.71 18.21
C ARG A 478 2.81 -17.57 16.83
N CYS A 479 2.15 -18.18 15.85
CA CYS A 479 2.49 -18.06 14.44
C CYS A 479 2.34 -16.62 13.95
N ARG A 480 3.33 -16.09 13.20
CA ARG A 480 3.29 -14.72 12.66
C ARG A 480 2.14 -14.52 11.69
N HIS A 481 1.87 -15.49 10.81
CA HIS A 481 0.74 -15.41 9.87
C HIS A 481 -0.61 -15.38 10.56
N GLU A 482 -0.73 -16.06 11.69
CA GLU A 482 -1.95 -16.07 12.49
C GLU A 482 -2.23 -14.70 13.10
N VAL A 483 -1.19 -14.05 13.66
CA VAL A 483 -1.29 -12.69 14.20
C VAL A 483 -1.69 -11.68 13.12
N ILE A 484 -1.08 -11.76 11.92
CA ILE A 484 -1.45 -10.91 10.78
C ILE A 484 -2.90 -11.13 10.36
N ARG A 485 -3.34 -12.39 10.33
CA ARG A 485 -4.70 -12.75 9.94
C ARG A 485 -5.73 -12.20 10.93
N GLU A 486 -5.51 -12.43 12.23
CA GLU A 486 -6.40 -11.98 13.31
C GLU A 486 -6.65 -10.47 13.26
N PHE A 487 -5.64 -9.68 12.91
CA PHE A 487 -5.75 -8.22 12.82
C PHE A 487 -6.77 -7.72 11.77
N PHE A 488 -6.90 -8.41 10.63
CA PHE A 488 -7.84 -8.00 9.56
C PHE A 488 -9.16 -8.78 9.59
N ASP A 489 -9.17 -9.96 10.22
CA ASP A 489 -10.32 -10.85 10.31
C ASP A 489 -11.22 -10.58 11.52
N GLU A 490 -11.05 -9.45 12.25
CA GLU A 490 -11.98 -9.06 13.32
C GLU A 490 -13.43 -9.17 12.80
N ARG A 491 -14.15 -10.17 13.31
CA ARG A 491 -15.51 -10.50 12.86
C ARG A 491 -16.39 -9.28 13.10
N ASP A 492 -17.20 -8.95 12.11
CA ASP A 492 -18.16 -7.85 12.21
C ASP A 492 -19.18 -8.21 13.30
N PRO A 493 -19.26 -7.52 14.44
CA PRO A 493 -20.21 -7.86 15.49
C PRO A 493 -21.67 -7.70 15.04
N GLN A 494 -21.91 -6.98 13.93
CA GLN A 494 -23.24 -6.79 13.34
C GLN A 494 -23.65 -7.88 12.33
N ALA A 495 -22.80 -8.87 12.06
CA ALA A 495 -23.16 -10.00 11.18
C ALA A 495 -24.00 -11.08 11.90
N ASP A 496 -24.12 -11.03 13.23
CA ASP A 496 -24.85 -12.04 14.03
C ASP A 496 -26.31 -11.64 14.36
N SER A 497 -26.77 -10.46 13.98
CA SER A 497 -28.19 -10.09 14.06
C SER A 497 -28.92 -10.57 12.81
N GLY A 498 -29.44 -11.79 12.86
CA GLY A 498 -30.25 -12.35 11.78
C GLY A 498 -31.49 -11.51 11.52
N ILE A 499 -31.66 -11.08 10.27
CA ILE A 499 -32.90 -10.93 9.47
C ILE A 499 -32.48 -10.44 8.07
N GLY A 500 -32.72 -11.26 7.04
CA GLY A 500 -32.61 -10.88 5.62
C GLY A 500 -31.21 -11.01 5.01
N GLN A 501 -30.85 -12.18 4.48
CA GLN A 501 -29.58 -12.44 3.78
C GLN A 501 -29.48 -11.66 2.44
N PRO A 502 -28.44 -10.85 2.20
CA PRO A 502 -27.81 -10.74 0.90
C PRO A 502 -26.84 -11.92 0.74
N THR A 503 -26.79 -12.53 -0.45
CA THR A 503 -25.86 -13.61 -0.81
C THR A 503 -24.41 -13.24 -0.47
N GLN A 504 -23.94 -13.60 0.72
CA GLN A 504 -22.54 -13.65 1.07
C GLN A 504 -22.01 -14.98 0.54
N VAL A 505 -21.31 -14.95 -0.60
CA VAL A 505 -20.54 -16.11 -1.05
C VAL A 505 -19.29 -16.18 -0.19
N TYR A 506 -19.43 -16.73 1.02
CA TYR A 506 -18.32 -17.32 1.74
C TYR A 506 -18.08 -18.67 1.08
N THR A 507 -16.97 -18.81 0.35
CA THR A 507 -16.44 -20.15 0.13
C THR A 507 -15.99 -20.66 1.49
N ASN A 508 -16.84 -21.49 2.12
CA ASN A 508 -16.56 -22.29 3.31
C ASN A 508 -15.48 -23.34 3.00
N THR A 509 -14.28 -22.88 2.65
CA THR A 509 -13.08 -23.68 2.83
C THR A 509 -12.50 -23.26 4.16
N SER A 510 -12.73 -24.10 5.17
CA SER A 510 -11.96 -24.16 6.42
C SER A 510 -10.48 -24.36 6.08
N ILE A 511 -9.79 -23.32 5.62
CA ILE A 511 -8.34 -23.34 5.43
C ILE A 511 -7.78 -23.07 6.82
N THR A 512 -7.52 -24.15 7.55
CA THR A 512 -6.44 -24.16 8.54
C THR A 512 -5.26 -23.40 7.93
N SER A 513 -4.88 -22.27 8.52
CA SER A 513 -3.79 -21.43 8.00
C SER A 513 -2.50 -22.22 8.03
N THR A 514 -2.15 -22.89 6.94
CA THR A 514 -0.90 -23.61 6.81
C THR A 514 0.19 -22.58 6.54
N CYS A 515 0.68 -21.97 7.62
CA CYS A 515 1.93 -21.20 7.63
C CYS A 515 3.05 -21.98 6.93
N ASP A 516 3.03 -23.31 7.00
CA ASP A 516 3.96 -24.20 6.29
C ASP A 516 5.42 -23.80 6.53
N PHE A 517 5.75 -23.57 7.81
CA PHE A 517 7.07 -23.14 8.26
C PHE A 517 7.56 -21.79 7.67
N ALA A 518 6.65 -21.00 7.10
CA ALA A 518 6.94 -19.66 6.60
C ALA A 518 7.00 -18.58 7.70
N CYS A 519 7.23 -18.92 8.97
CA CYS A 519 7.66 -17.90 9.93
C CYS A 519 8.67 -18.46 10.92
N ASP A 520 9.39 -17.54 11.55
CA ASP A 520 10.36 -17.82 12.60
C ASP A 520 9.80 -18.76 13.69
N PHE A 521 8.58 -18.50 14.18
CA PHE A 521 7.92 -19.33 15.19
C PHE A 521 7.64 -20.75 14.71
N CYS A 522 7.00 -20.91 13.55
CA CYS A 522 6.68 -22.24 13.04
C CYS A 522 7.94 -23.01 12.66
N LYS A 523 9.00 -22.32 12.24
CA LYS A 523 10.28 -22.91 11.81
C LYS A 523 11.18 -23.35 12.97
N GLU A 524 11.27 -22.53 14.02
CA GLU A 524 12.26 -22.72 15.10
C GLU A 524 11.62 -23.07 16.45
N GLY A 525 10.34 -22.78 16.62
CA GLY A 525 9.59 -23.02 17.86
C GLY A 525 9.74 -21.92 18.92
N ARG A 526 8.90 -22.03 19.95
CA ARG A 526 8.79 -21.05 21.05
C ARG A 526 10.11 -20.83 21.78
N GLU A 527 10.80 -21.91 22.16
CA GLU A 527 11.98 -21.84 23.04
C GLU A 527 13.13 -21.03 22.44
N VAL A 528 13.38 -21.21 21.14
CA VAL A 528 14.43 -20.50 20.40
C VAL A 528 14.10 -19.01 20.33
N LEU A 529 12.85 -18.66 20.02
CA LEU A 529 12.42 -17.27 19.96
C LEU A 529 12.46 -16.58 21.31
N THR A 530 11.98 -17.25 22.37
CA THR A 530 12.06 -16.70 23.73
C THR A 530 13.52 -16.48 24.15
N ARG A 531 14.44 -17.38 23.78
CA ARG A 531 15.88 -17.21 24.03
C ARG A 531 16.45 -16.01 23.27
N ARG A 532 16.15 -15.87 21.98
CA ARG A 532 16.58 -14.72 21.16
C ARG A 532 16.12 -13.39 21.77
N LYS A 533 14.85 -13.30 22.18
CA LYS A 533 14.31 -12.11 22.86
C LYS A 533 15.07 -11.80 24.15
N LYS A 534 15.31 -12.80 25.00
CA LYS A 534 16.02 -12.65 26.29
C LYS A 534 17.46 -12.17 26.13
N LEU A 535 18.18 -12.69 25.14
CA LEU A 535 19.57 -12.30 24.87
C LEU A 535 19.70 -10.83 24.44
N SER A 536 18.65 -10.27 23.84
CA SER A 536 18.63 -8.89 23.36
C SER A 536 18.15 -7.87 24.40
N GLY A 537 18.06 -8.24 25.69
CA GLY A 537 17.67 -7.32 26.77
C GLY A 537 16.20 -6.88 26.76
N ALA A 538 15.37 -7.41 25.86
CA ALA A 538 13.92 -7.19 25.85
C ALA A 538 13.26 -8.04 26.96
N SER A 539 13.15 -7.49 28.17
CA SER A 539 12.58 -8.16 29.34
C SER A 539 11.09 -8.55 29.14
N GLU A 540 10.60 -9.47 29.97
CA GLU A 540 9.17 -9.86 30.02
C GLU A 540 8.27 -8.77 30.65
N THR A 541 8.85 -7.75 31.30
CA THR A 541 8.14 -6.67 32.02
C THR A 541 7.55 -5.56 31.14
N SER A 542 7.78 -5.55 29.82
CA SER A 542 7.39 -4.41 28.98
C SER A 542 5.91 -4.34 28.56
N LEU A 543 5.13 -5.42 28.68
CA LEU A 543 3.74 -5.44 28.23
C LEU A 543 2.77 -4.86 29.27
N GLU A 544 2.99 -5.13 30.57
CA GLU A 544 2.10 -4.70 31.66
C GLU A 544 2.20 -3.19 31.93
N ASP A 545 3.38 -2.60 31.76
CA ASP A 545 3.57 -1.14 31.85
C ASP A 545 2.95 -0.41 30.63
N TYR A 546 2.80 -1.09 29.49
CA TYR A 546 2.29 -0.51 28.23
C TYR A 546 0.77 -0.59 28.07
N GLU A 547 0.11 -1.58 28.68
CA GLU A 547 -1.36 -1.62 28.76
C GLU A 547 -1.89 -0.45 29.61
N ASN A 548 -1.09 0.04 30.56
CA ASN A 548 -1.40 1.20 31.40
C ASN A 548 -0.95 2.55 30.82
N PHE A 549 -0.17 2.57 29.72
CA PHE A 549 0.22 3.81 29.05
C PHE A 549 -0.93 4.31 28.16
N SER A 550 -1.80 5.13 28.76
CA SER A 550 -2.79 5.95 28.08
C SER A 550 -2.16 7.33 27.81
N PRO A 551 -2.23 7.89 26.58
CA PRO A 551 -1.85 9.27 26.37
C PRO A 551 -2.64 10.14 27.34
N ALA A 552 -1.98 11.10 28.00
CA ALA A 552 -2.65 12.00 28.95
C ALA A 552 -3.91 12.57 28.29
N PRO A 553 -5.08 12.54 28.97
CA PRO A 553 -6.30 13.09 28.40
C PRO A 553 -6.05 14.56 28.06
N ILE A 554 -6.28 14.91 26.80
CA ILE A 554 -6.34 16.31 26.37
C ILE A 554 -7.37 17.00 27.28
N PRO A 555 -7.06 18.15 27.90
CA PRO A 555 -8.07 18.93 28.60
C PRO A 555 -9.13 19.36 27.58
N MET A 556 -10.23 18.60 27.49
CA MET A 556 -11.39 18.96 26.66
C MET A 556 -12.08 20.22 27.20
N ASP A 557 -11.83 20.59 28.46
CA ASP A 557 -12.44 21.74 29.12
C ASP A 557 -12.01 23.09 28.51
N ASP A 558 -10.81 23.19 27.92
CA ASP A 558 -10.38 24.40 27.22
C ASP A 558 -11.05 24.60 25.85
N PHE A 559 -11.65 23.55 25.28
CA PHE A 559 -12.40 23.66 24.01
C PHE A 559 -13.84 24.13 24.21
N MET A 560 -14.43 23.95 25.40
CA MET A 560 -15.77 24.47 25.72
C MET A 560 -15.75 25.93 26.21
N GLY A 561 -14.61 26.44 26.69
CA GLY A 561 -14.46 27.81 27.19
C GLY A 561 -14.68 28.93 26.15
N PHE A 562 -14.66 28.62 24.85
CA PHE A 562 -14.88 29.60 23.78
C PHE A 562 -16.34 29.72 23.31
N ARG A 563 -17.30 29.02 23.94
CA ARG A 563 -18.74 29.14 23.59
C ARG A 563 -19.60 29.96 24.55
N THR A 564 -19.06 30.46 25.67
CA THR A 564 -19.85 31.19 26.68
C THR A 564 -19.45 32.66 26.87
N ALA A 565 -18.49 33.19 26.11
CA ALA A 565 -18.04 34.59 26.23
C ALA A 565 -18.48 35.51 25.06
N SER A 566 -19.66 35.30 24.46
CA SER A 566 -20.17 36.23 23.44
C SER A 566 -21.68 36.55 23.49
N LEU A 567 -22.36 36.30 24.61
CA LEU A 567 -23.81 36.57 24.72
C LEU A 567 -24.24 37.38 25.95
N ILE A 568 -23.31 38.00 26.68
CA ILE A 568 -23.63 38.91 27.79
C ILE A 568 -22.74 40.15 27.69
N ASP A 569 -23.09 41.07 26.79
CA ASP A 569 -22.91 42.53 26.96
C ASP A 569 -23.29 43.29 25.67
N ARG A 570 -24.59 43.34 25.39
CA ARG A 570 -25.19 44.40 24.54
C ARG A 570 -26.60 44.69 25.04
N ASN A 571 -26.68 45.26 26.23
CA ASN A 571 -27.82 46.07 26.67
C ASN A 571 -27.31 47.00 27.77
N GLY A 572 -26.98 48.24 27.40
CA GLY A 572 -26.56 49.23 28.39
C GLY A 572 -25.94 50.50 27.80
N ASN A 573 -26.79 51.51 27.68
CA ASN A 573 -26.51 52.95 27.73
C ASN A 573 -26.05 53.73 26.47
N ARG A 574 -27.01 54.59 26.09
CA ARG A 574 -26.99 55.91 25.45
C ARG A 574 -26.85 55.98 23.94
#